data_AF-A0A9W6T885-F1
#
_entry.id   AF-A0A9W6T885-F1
#
_cell.length_a   1.000
_cell.length_b   1.000
_cell.length_c   1.000
_cell.angle_alpha   90.00
_cell.angle_beta   90.00
_cell.angle_gamma   90.00
#
_symmetry.space_group_name_H-M   'P 1'
#
loop_
_entity.id
_entity.type
_entity.pdbx_description
1 polymer ?
#
loop_
_entity_poly.entity_id
_entity_poly.type
_entity_poly.pdbx_seq_one_letter_code
_entity_poly.pdbx_strand_id
1 'polypeptide(L)'
;MSATAGSLIGIGEIVLLPLDVLKIKRQTNPESFKGRGFLKIIQDEGFGLYRGWGWTAARNAPGSFALFGGSAFAKEYIFHLQDYSSATWTQNFVASICGACSSLIVSAPLDVIKTRIQNRNFDNPESGFTILKNMAKNEGLTSFFKGLTPKLLTTGPKLVFSFALAQSLIPAFDKLIK
;
A
#
# COMPACT_ATOMS: atom_id res chain seq x y z
N MET A 1 -18.90 -11.41 5.17
CA MET A 1 -18.57 -10.00 5.50
C MET A 1 -17.13 -9.63 5.18
N SER A 2 -16.11 -10.41 5.56
CA SER A 2 -14.70 -10.02 5.39
C SER A 2 -14.27 -9.79 3.93
N ALA A 3 -14.73 -10.62 2.98
CA ALA A 3 -14.41 -10.45 1.56
C ALA A 3 -15.00 -9.17 0.96
N THR A 4 -16.28 -8.86 1.25
CA THR A 4 -16.92 -7.63 0.78
C THR A 4 -16.28 -6.37 1.38
N ALA A 5 -15.87 -6.41 2.66
CA ALA A 5 -15.09 -5.33 3.26
C ALA A 5 -13.74 -5.12 2.54
N GLY A 6 -13.02 -6.21 2.21
CA GLY A 6 -11.78 -6.15 1.43
C GLY A 6 -11.97 -5.54 0.03
N SER A 7 -13.04 -5.93 -0.67
CA SER A 7 -13.38 -5.34 -1.98
C SER A 7 -13.69 -3.84 -1.88
N LEU A 8 -14.43 -3.40 -0.86
CA LEU A 8 -14.75 -1.99 -0.64
C LEU A 8 -13.50 -1.15 -0.34
N ILE A 9 -12.56 -1.67 0.47
CA ILE A 9 -11.25 -1.03 0.71
C ILE A 9 -10.48 -0.89 -0.60
N GLY A 10 -10.47 -1.93 -1.44
CA GLY A 10 -9.81 -1.89 -2.75
C GLY A 10 -10.41 -0.87 -3.72
N ILE A 11 -11.72 -0.64 -3.67
CA ILE A 11 -12.39 0.44 -4.42
C ILE A 11 -12.03 1.81 -3.84
N GLY A 12 -11.95 1.94 -2.51
CA GLY A 12 -11.53 3.18 -1.85
C GLY A 12 -10.14 3.65 -2.27
N GLU A 13 -9.16 2.73 -2.39
CA GLU A 13 -7.83 3.07 -2.93
C GLU A 13 -7.90 3.57 -4.38
N ILE A 14 -8.81 3.04 -5.21
CA ILE A 14 -8.99 3.50 -6.59
C ILE A 14 -9.58 4.93 -6.62
N VAL A 15 -10.52 5.24 -5.72
CA VAL A 15 -11.06 6.61 -5.58
C VAL A 15 -9.99 7.61 -5.13
N LEU A 16 -9.05 7.19 -4.28
CA LEU A 16 -7.97 8.03 -3.76
C LEU A 16 -6.73 8.15 -4.67
N LEU A 17 -6.69 7.41 -5.79
CA LEU A 17 -5.56 7.42 -6.74
C LEU A 17 -5.09 8.81 -7.19
N PRO A 18 -5.97 9.81 -7.45
CA PRO A 18 -5.52 11.13 -7.82
C PRO A 18 -4.61 11.78 -6.78
N LEU A 19 -4.88 11.57 -5.49
CA LEU A 19 -4.06 12.09 -4.40
C LEU A 19 -2.72 11.35 -4.30
N ASP A 20 -2.73 10.02 -4.51
CA ASP A 20 -1.52 9.19 -4.60
C ASP A 20 -0.60 9.66 -5.74
N VAL A 21 -1.13 9.85 -6.95
CA VAL A 21 -0.37 10.30 -8.12
C VAL A 21 0.23 11.68 -7.87
N LEU A 22 -0.57 12.62 -7.34
CA LEU A 22 -0.08 13.97 -7.03
C LEU A 22 1.00 13.95 -5.94
N LYS A 23 0.86 13.11 -4.92
CA LYS A 23 1.86 12.94 -3.85
C LYS A 23 3.17 12.34 -4.37
N ILE A 24 3.10 11.23 -5.12
CA ILE A 24 4.27 10.56 -5.70
C ILE A 24 5.00 11.54 -6.62
N LYS A 25 4.27 12.16 -7.56
CA LYS A 25 4.87 13.06 -8.55
C LYS A 25 5.51 14.30 -7.91
N ARG A 26 4.93 14.83 -6.81
CA ARG A 26 5.55 15.91 -6.03
C ARG A 26 6.86 15.48 -5.33
N GLN A 27 6.97 14.21 -4.94
CA GLN A 27 8.18 13.65 -4.31
C GLN A 27 9.26 13.28 -5.33
N THR A 28 8.89 12.87 -6.55
CA THR A 28 9.83 12.32 -7.56
C THR A 28 10.15 13.28 -8.71
N ASN A 29 9.25 14.22 -9.04
CA ASN A 29 9.43 15.22 -10.08
C ASN A 29 8.84 16.59 -9.64
N PRO A 30 9.52 17.31 -8.72
CA PRO A 30 9.04 18.61 -8.21
C PRO A 30 8.87 19.68 -9.28
N GLU A 31 9.71 19.66 -10.33
CA GLU A 31 9.64 20.61 -11.45
C GLU A 31 8.29 20.55 -12.18
N SER A 32 7.63 19.38 -12.21
CA SER A 32 6.30 19.25 -12.81
C SER A 32 5.16 19.96 -12.08
N PHE A 33 5.41 20.49 -10.87
CA PHE A 33 4.49 21.35 -10.11
C PHE A 33 4.88 22.83 -10.14
N LYS A 34 6.05 23.16 -10.71
CA LYS A 34 6.63 24.50 -10.63
C LYS A 34 5.83 25.47 -11.50
N GLY A 35 5.28 26.51 -10.88
CA GLY A 35 4.38 27.47 -11.54
C GLY A 35 2.97 26.95 -11.83
N ARG A 36 2.60 25.73 -11.43
CA ARG A 36 1.23 25.21 -11.55
C ARG A 36 0.60 25.00 -10.17
N GLY A 37 -0.50 25.70 -9.89
CA GLY A 37 -1.27 25.51 -8.67
C GLY A 37 -1.97 24.14 -8.64
N PHE A 38 -2.20 23.59 -7.43
CA PHE A 38 -2.81 22.27 -7.23
C PHE A 38 -4.13 22.07 -7.99
N LEU A 39 -5.05 23.05 -7.92
CA LEU A 39 -6.31 23.03 -8.65
C LEU A 39 -6.12 23.03 -10.18
N LYS A 40 -5.12 23.77 -10.68
CA LYS A 40 -4.82 23.82 -12.11
C LYS A 40 -4.30 22.47 -12.61
N ILE A 41 -3.47 21.77 -11.84
CA ILE A 41 -3.01 20.41 -12.19
C ILE A 41 -4.19 19.42 -12.23
N ILE A 42 -5.15 19.52 -11.30
CA ILE A 42 -6.36 18.69 -11.36
C ILE A 42 -7.18 18.97 -12.62
N GLN A 43 -7.32 20.24 -13.01
CA GLN A 43 -8.04 20.65 -14.21
C GLN A 43 -7.32 20.28 -15.51
N ASP A 44 -5.99 20.45 -15.56
CA ASP A 44 -5.14 20.15 -16.72
C ASP A 44 -5.08 18.63 -16.99
N GLU A 45 -4.95 17.80 -15.93
CA GLU A 45 -4.70 16.35 -16.07
C GLU A 45 -5.98 15.49 -16.02
N GLY A 46 -7.03 15.94 -15.31
CA GLY A 46 -8.32 15.26 -15.21
C GLY A 46 -8.23 13.76 -14.91
N PHE A 47 -8.81 12.93 -15.78
CA PHE A 47 -8.77 11.46 -15.66
C PHE A 47 -7.37 10.85 -15.79
N GLY A 48 -6.37 11.59 -16.28
CA GLY A 48 -4.97 11.19 -16.26
C GLY A 48 -4.42 10.92 -14.85
N LEU A 49 -5.07 11.46 -13.81
CA LEU A 49 -4.75 11.20 -12.42
C LEU A 49 -5.13 9.79 -11.93
N TYR A 50 -5.95 9.03 -12.67
CA TYR A 50 -6.25 7.62 -12.38
C TYR A 50 -5.25 6.64 -13.04
N ARG A 51 -4.14 7.13 -13.62
CA ARG A 51 -3.11 6.28 -14.22
C ARG A 51 -2.50 5.34 -13.16
N GLY A 52 -2.50 4.04 -13.48
CA GLY A 52 -2.13 2.98 -12.53
C GLY A 52 -3.31 2.34 -11.78
N TRP A 53 -4.57 2.68 -12.09
CA TRP A 53 -5.74 2.06 -11.44
C TRP A 53 -5.77 0.53 -11.58
N GLY A 54 -5.54 -0.01 -12.79
CA GLY A 54 -5.50 -1.46 -13.00
C GLY A 54 -4.41 -2.17 -12.19
N TRP A 55 -3.26 -1.52 -11.99
CA TRP A 55 -2.17 -2.04 -11.16
C TRP A 55 -2.47 -1.94 -9.66
N THR A 56 -3.26 -0.94 -9.25
CA THR A 56 -3.78 -0.83 -7.87
C THR A 56 -4.83 -1.91 -7.60
N ALA A 57 -5.77 -2.12 -8.51
CA ALA A 57 -6.73 -3.23 -8.43
C ALA A 57 -6.02 -4.60 -8.38
N ALA A 58 -5.04 -4.83 -9.28
CA ALA A 58 -4.27 -6.07 -9.34
C ALA A 58 -3.38 -6.30 -8.10
N ARG A 59 -2.86 -5.23 -7.46
CA ARG A 59 -2.14 -5.27 -6.18
C ARG A 59 -3.01 -5.81 -5.04
N ASN A 60 -4.28 -5.45 -5.02
CA ASN A 60 -5.07 -5.52 -3.78
C ASN A 60 -5.54 -6.91 -3.40
N ALA A 61 -5.84 -7.79 -4.37
CA ALA A 61 -6.18 -9.19 -4.05
C ALA A 61 -4.97 -9.99 -3.52
N PRO A 62 -3.80 -10.04 -4.21
CA PRO A 62 -2.61 -10.74 -3.69
C PRO A 62 -2.07 -10.12 -2.39
N GLY A 63 -2.07 -8.78 -2.30
CA GLY A 63 -1.64 -8.05 -1.10
C GLY A 63 -2.50 -8.35 0.12
N SER A 64 -3.84 -8.40 -0.04
CA SER A 64 -4.77 -8.75 1.04
C SER A 64 -4.69 -10.23 1.41
N PHE A 65 -4.58 -11.13 0.43
CA PHE A 65 -4.40 -12.56 0.67
C PHE A 65 -3.13 -12.82 1.52
N ALA A 66 -2.00 -12.20 1.14
CA ALA A 66 -0.76 -12.32 1.87
C ALA A 66 -0.79 -11.63 3.25
N LEU A 67 -1.55 -10.53 3.40
CA LEU A 67 -1.77 -9.86 4.68
C LEU A 67 -2.49 -10.78 5.67
N PHE A 68 -3.65 -11.31 5.29
CA PHE A 68 -4.43 -12.19 6.15
C PHE A 68 -3.76 -13.55 6.34
N GLY A 69 -3.16 -14.12 5.28
CA GLY A 69 -2.42 -15.38 5.34
C GLY A 69 -1.20 -15.32 6.25
N GLY A 70 -0.38 -14.26 6.16
CA GLY A 70 0.77 -14.07 7.06
C GLY A 70 0.37 -13.82 8.51
N SER A 71 -0.80 -13.22 8.75
CA SER A 71 -1.34 -13.01 10.10
C SER A 71 -1.92 -14.30 10.69
N ALA A 72 -2.68 -15.06 9.89
CA ALA A 72 -3.18 -16.39 10.22
C ALA A 72 -2.02 -17.35 10.55
N PHE A 73 -1.00 -17.38 9.69
CA PHE A 73 0.21 -18.20 9.89
C PHE A 73 0.86 -17.93 11.25
N ALA A 74 1.01 -16.65 11.64
CA ALA A 74 1.55 -16.32 12.95
C ALA A 74 0.64 -16.77 14.11
N LYS A 75 -0.68 -16.58 14.01
CA LYS A 75 -1.62 -17.01 15.05
C LYS A 75 -1.65 -18.53 15.24
N GLU A 76 -1.63 -19.29 14.14
CA GLU A 76 -1.82 -20.73 14.14
C GLU A 76 -0.52 -21.52 14.32
N TYR A 77 0.56 -21.14 13.62
CA TYR A 77 1.82 -21.89 13.64
C TYR A 77 2.87 -21.34 14.61
N ILE A 78 2.84 -20.04 14.95
CA ILE A 78 3.78 -19.46 15.94
C ILE A 78 3.16 -19.42 17.34
N PHE A 79 1.85 -19.14 17.44
CA PHE A 79 1.16 -19.00 18.72
C PHE A 79 0.17 -20.13 19.05
N HIS A 80 -0.04 -21.08 18.15
CA HIS A 80 -0.91 -22.26 18.34
C HIS A 80 -2.34 -21.94 18.81
N LEU A 81 -2.87 -20.78 18.39
CA LEU A 81 -4.20 -20.30 18.76
C LEU A 81 -5.28 -21.06 17.98
N GLN A 82 -6.13 -21.79 18.71
CA GLN A 82 -7.32 -22.46 18.16
C GLN A 82 -8.47 -21.48 17.91
N ASP A 83 -8.57 -20.42 18.71
CA ASP A 83 -9.47 -19.28 18.48
C ASP A 83 -8.62 -18.02 18.26
N TYR A 84 -8.80 -17.35 17.12
CA TYR A 84 -8.06 -16.14 16.78
C TYR A 84 -8.51 -14.91 17.61
N SER A 85 -9.66 -15.02 18.30
CA SER A 85 -10.27 -13.99 19.14
C SER A 85 -9.65 -13.95 20.55
N SER A 86 -9.15 -15.07 21.05
CA SER A 86 -8.43 -15.16 22.33
C SER A 86 -6.97 -14.69 22.27
N ALA A 87 -6.51 -14.24 21.09
CA ALA A 87 -5.18 -13.69 20.89
C ALA A 87 -4.94 -12.47 21.80
N THR A 88 -3.88 -12.53 22.61
CA THR A 88 -3.43 -11.37 23.41
C THR A 88 -3.03 -10.19 22.53
N TRP A 89 -2.95 -8.99 23.12
CA TRP A 89 -2.51 -7.78 22.41
C TRP A 89 -1.16 -7.98 21.70
N THR A 90 -0.18 -8.58 22.39
CA THR A 90 1.16 -8.85 21.85
C THR A 90 1.13 -9.87 20.70
N GLN A 91 0.31 -10.92 20.81
CA GLN A 91 0.14 -11.90 19.73
C GLN A 91 -0.52 -11.26 18.49
N ASN A 92 -1.54 -10.43 18.68
CA ASN A 92 -2.15 -9.65 17.59
C ASN A 92 -1.15 -8.68 16.95
N PHE A 93 -0.31 -8.02 17.76
CA PHE A 93 0.72 -7.11 17.27
C PHE A 93 1.78 -7.82 16.41
N VAL A 94 2.33 -8.94 16.89
CA VAL A 94 3.28 -9.76 16.12
C VAL A 94 2.62 -10.34 14.85
N ALA A 95 1.40 -10.87 14.96
CA ALA A 95 0.66 -11.36 13.79
C ALA A 95 0.33 -10.26 12.78
N SER A 96 0.17 -9.00 13.22
CA SER A 96 0.01 -7.85 12.32
C SER A 96 1.32 -7.51 11.60
N ILE A 97 2.48 -7.62 12.27
CA ILE A 97 3.79 -7.48 11.63
C ILE A 97 4.01 -8.58 10.59
N CYS A 98 3.78 -9.86 10.94
CA CYS A 98 3.93 -10.99 10.03
C CYS A 98 3.06 -10.81 8.77
N GLY A 99 1.77 -10.50 8.95
CA GLY A 99 0.87 -10.20 7.83
C GLY A 99 1.35 -9.01 6.99
N ALA A 100 1.73 -7.89 7.61
CA ALA A 100 2.21 -6.71 6.88
C ALA A 100 3.48 -7.00 6.06
N CYS A 101 4.43 -7.76 6.62
CA CYS A 101 5.64 -8.18 5.91
C CYS A 101 5.32 -9.11 4.73
N SER A 102 4.47 -10.14 4.93
CA SER A 102 4.00 -11.02 3.84
C SER A 102 3.30 -10.23 2.73
N SER A 103 2.42 -9.29 3.10
CA SER A 103 1.74 -8.39 2.16
C SER A 103 2.73 -7.56 1.34
N LEU A 104 3.73 -6.97 1.99
CA LEU A 104 4.76 -6.17 1.33
C LEU A 104 5.62 -6.99 0.36
N ILE A 105 5.99 -8.23 0.72
CA ILE A 105 6.79 -9.11 -0.14
C ILE A 105 6.00 -9.47 -1.41
N VAL A 106 4.72 -9.89 -1.26
CA VAL A 106 3.87 -10.30 -2.38
C VAL A 106 3.45 -9.11 -3.25
N SER A 107 3.21 -7.94 -2.67
CA SER A 107 2.83 -6.73 -3.43
C SER A 107 4.02 -5.93 -4.01
N ALA A 108 5.27 -6.19 -3.59
CA ALA A 108 6.44 -5.42 -4.04
C ALA A 108 6.59 -5.32 -5.57
N PRO A 109 6.45 -6.39 -6.37
CA PRO A 109 6.56 -6.29 -7.83
C PRO A 109 5.53 -5.33 -8.44
N LEU A 110 4.28 -5.41 -7.97
CA LEU A 110 3.17 -4.58 -8.44
C LEU A 110 3.33 -3.13 -7.99
N ASP A 111 3.86 -2.88 -6.79
CA ASP A 111 4.22 -1.54 -6.31
C ASP A 111 5.32 -0.89 -7.16
N VAL A 112 6.37 -1.62 -7.54
CA VAL A 112 7.45 -1.06 -8.36
C VAL A 112 6.96 -0.75 -9.78
N ILE A 113 6.08 -1.58 -10.35
CA ILE A 113 5.43 -1.29 -11.63
C ILE A 113 4.51 -0.06 -11.51
N LYS A 114 3.64 0.00 -10.48
CA LYS A 114 2.73 1.13 -10.23
C LYS A 114 3.50 2.44 -10.11
N THR A 115 4.53 2.48 -9.25
CA THR A 115 5.33 3.70 -9.02
C THR A 115 6.10 4.15 -10.26
N ARG A 116 6.61 3.23 -11.10
CA ARG A 116 7.23 3.60 -12.39
C ARG A 116 6.25 4.18 -13.38
N ILE A 117 5.04 3.61 -13.52
CA ILE A 117 3.98 4.16 -14.36
C ILE A 117 3.63 5.58 -13.91
N GLN A 118 3.48 5.78 -12.60
CA GLN A 118 3.06 7.06 -12.00
C GLN A 118 4.17 8.13 -12.01
N ASN A 119 5.44 7.74 -12.13
CA ASN A 119 6.58 8.67 -12.21
C ASN A 119 6.94 9.08 -13.67
N ARG A 120 6.30 8.50 -14.70
CA ARG A 120 6.51 8.96 -16.08
C ARG A 120 5.83 10.32 -16.31
N ASN A 121 6.39 11.12 -17.22
CA ASN A 121 5.75 12.37 -17.66
C ASN A 121 4.40 12.07 -18.34
N PHE A 122 3.45 12.98 -18.20
CA PHE A 122 2.09 12.76 -18.69
C PHE A 122 2.05 12.63 -20.22
N ASP A 123 2.92 13.39 -20.90
CA ASP A 123 3.03 13.50 -22.37
C ASP A 123 3.53 12.24 -23.08
N ASN A 124 4.11 11.27 -22.36
CA ASN A 124 4.58 10.00 -22.96
C ASN A 124 4.09 8.77 -22.17
N PRO A 125 2.86 8.28 -22.45
CA PRO A 125 2.32 7.07 -21.84
C PRO A 125 2.98 5.78 -22.34
N GLU A 126 3.76 5.13 -21.49
CA GLU A 126 4.10 3.70 -21.68
C GLU A 126 3.05 2.80 -21.00
N SER A 127 2.70 1.68 -21.66
CA SER A 127 1.90 0.62 -21.03
C SER A 127 2.68 -0.05 -19.90
N GLY A 128 1.99 -0.42 -18.81
CA GLY A 128 2.61 -1.15 -17.69
C GLY A 128 3.24 -2.48 -18.09
N PHE A 129 2.71 -3.15 -19.12
CA PHE A 129 3.33 -4.36 -19.70
C PHE A 129 4.64 -4.07 -20.43
N THR A 130 4.75 -2.92 -21.11
CA THR A 130 6.00 -2.46 -21.73
C THR A 130 7.04 -2.16 -20.66
N ILE A 131 6.64 -1.47 -19.58
CA ILE A 131 7.51 -1.19 -18.43
C ILE A 131 7.99 -2.49 -17.77
N LEU A 132 7.08 -3.45 -17.52
CA LEU A 132 7.42 -4.77 -16.96
C LEU A 132 8.43 -5.51 -17.85
N LYS A 133 8.18 -5.57 -19.17
CA LYS A 133 9.08 -6.22 -20.14
C LYS A 133 10.46 -5.54 -20.18
N ASN A 134 10.49 -4.21 -20.18
CA ASN A 134 11.73 -3.42 -20.19
C ASN A 134 12.51 -3.59 -18.87
N MET A 135 11.84 -3.61 -17.72
CA MET A 135 12.46 -3.91 -16.42
C MET A 135 13.08 -5.31 -16.40
N ALA A 136 12.31 -6.34 -16.77
CA ALA A 136 12.79 -7.72 -16.77
C ALA A 136 13.99 -7.92 -17.71
N LYS A 137 13.97 -7.29 -18.90
CA LYS A 137 15.06 -7.39 -19.88
C LYS A 137 16.31 -6.58 -19.50
N ASN A 138 16.14 -5.36 -18.99
CA ASN A 138 17.25 -4.40 -18.86
C ASN A 138 17.78 -4.24 -17.43
N GLU A 139 16.97 -4.55 -16.40
CA GLU A 139 17.35 -4.44 -14.98
C GLU A 139 17.26 -5.77 -14.21
N GLY A 140 16.75 -6.84 -14.84
CA GLY A 140 16.60 -8.16 -14.23
C GLY A 140 15.47 -8.26 -13.20
N LEU A 141 15.26 -9.48 -12.69
CA LEU A 141 14.13 -9.81 -11.79
C LEU A 141 14.26 -9.19 -10.39
N THR A 142 15.48 -8.88 -9.93
CA THR A 142 15.69 -8.19 -8.64
C THR A 142 15.16 -6.74 -8.65
N SER A 143 14.99 -6.14 -9.84
CA SER A 143 14.47 -4.77 -9.98
C SER A 143 13.06 -4.58 -9.41
N PHE A 144 12.24 -5.64 -9.41
CA PHE A 144 10.87 -5.67 -8.89
C PHE A 144 10.79 -5.61 -7.35
N PHE A 145 11.90 -5.82 -6.65
CA PHE A 145 11.97 -5.76 -5.19
C PHE A 145 12.76 -4.54 -4.68
N LYS A 146 13.18 -3.62 -5.57
CA LYS A 146 13.85 -2.37 -5.20
C LYS A 146 12.99 -1.57 -4.23
N GLY A 147 13.56 -1.22 -3.07
CA GLY A 147 12.86 -0.50 -2.00
C GLY A 147 12.07 -1.37 -1.02
N LEU A 148 12.08 -2.71 -1.14
CA LEU A 148 11.43 -3.59 -0.15
C LEU A 148 12.09 -3.49 1.24
N THR A 149 13.42 -3.49 1.33
CA THR A 149 14.15 -3.42 2.62
C THR A 149 13.72 -2.23 3.50
N PRO A 150 13.73 -0.96 3.04
CA PRO A 150 13.24 0.15 3.85
C PRO A 150 11.73 0.08 4.16
N LYS A 151 10.90 -0.50 3.28
CA LYS A 151 9.47 -0.74 3.58
C LYS A 151 9.30 -1.73 4.74
N LEU A 152 10.06 -2.82 4.75
CA LEU A 152 10.03 -3.81 5.85
C LEU A 152 10.53 -3.20 7.17
N LEU A 153 11.67 -2.50 7.15
CA LEU A 153 12.24 -1.86 8.35
C LEU A 153 11.30 -0.80 8.96
N THR A 154 10.57 -0.05 8.14
CA THR A 154 9.61 0.97 8.62
C THR A 154 8.26 0.40 9.07
N THR A 155 7.95 -0.86 8.75
CA THR A 155 6.65 -1.49 9.07
C THR A 155 6.47 -1.68 10.57
N GLY A 156 7.48 -2.18 11.27
CA GLY A 156 7.45 -2.35 12.74
C GLY A 156 7.16 -1.03 13.46
N PRO A 157 8.00 0.02 13.31
CA PRO A 157 7.78 1.33 13.93
C PRO A 157 6.43 1.97 13.57
N LYS A 158 5.98 1.85 12.32
CA LYS A 158 4.66 2.36 11.88
C LYS A 158 3.52 1.67 12.63
N LEU A 159 3.60 0.33 12.82
CA LEU A 159 2.61 -0.42 13.58
C LEU A 159 2.67 -0.08 15.07
N VAL A 160 3.85 0.04 15.69
CA VAL A 160 3.99 0.48 17.09
C VAL A 160 3.27 1.81 17.30
N PHE A 161 3.54 2.81 16.45
CA PHE A 161 2.91 4.13 16.54
C PHE A 161 1.38 4.06 16.36
N SER A 162 0.91 3.29 15.37
CA SER A 162 -0.54 3.12 15.13
C SER A 162 -1.26 2.45 16.30
N PHE A 163 -0.66 1.42 16.92
CA PHE A 163 -1.23 0.72 18.07
C PHE A 163 -1.19 1.59 19.33
N ALA A 164 -0.09 2.33 19.57
CA ALA A 164 0.03 3.26 20.70
C ALA A 164 -1.00 4.40 20.61
N LEU A 165 -1.24 4.96 19.42
CA LEU A 165 -2.30 5.94 19.19
C LEU A 165 -3.69 5.34 19.43
N ALA A 166 -3.99 4.15 18.91
CA ALA A 166 -5.28 3.50 19.14
C ALA A 166 -5.54 3.26 20.64
N GLN A 167 -4.55 2.73 21.36
CA GLN A 167 -4.64 2.45 22.80
C GLN A 167 -4.76 3.73 23.65
N SER A 168 -4.22 4.87 23.19
CA SER A 168 -4.29 6.14 23.92
C SER A 168 -5.57 6.92 23.59
N LEU A 169 -5.96 6.97 22.32
CA LEU A 169 -7.04 7.82 21.82
C LEU A 169 -8.42 7.19 22.02
N ILE A 170 -8.59 5.87 21.81
CA ILE A 170 -9.91 5.23 21.95
C ILE A 170 -10.47 5.43 23.37
N PRO A 171 -9.72 5.14 24.48
CA PRO A 171 -10.23 5.38 25.83
C PRO A 171 -10.37 6.86 26.18
N ALA A 172 -9.66 7.77 25.50
CA ALA A 172 -9.79 9.21 25.70
C ALA A 172 -11.08 9.75 25.06
N PHE A 173 -11.42 9.31 23.84
CA PHE A 173 -12.68 9.64 23.19
C PHE A 173 -13.89 9.01 23.91
N ASP A 174 -13.79 7.76 24.35
CA ASP A 174 -14.85 7.08 25.12
C ASP A 174 -15.17 7.78 26.46
N LYS A 175 -14.21 8.52 27.02
CA LYS A 175 -14.38 9.36 28.23
C LYS A 175 -14.86 10.79 27.94
N LEU A 176 -14.83 11.22 26.69
CA LEU A 176 -15.21 12.58 26.26
C LEU A 176 -16.59 12.60 25.58
N ILE A 177 -17.07 11.43 25.14
CA ILE A 177 -18.41 11.22 24.54
C ILE A 177 -19.43 10.75 25.60
N LYS A 178 -18.96 10.40 26.81
CA LYS A 178 -19.77 10.11 28.01
C LYS A 178 -19.79 11.30 28.96
#